data_AF-A0AAE5S767-F1
#
_entry.id   AF-A0AAE5S767-F1
#
_cell.length_a   1.000
_cell.length_b   1.000
_cell.length_c   1.000
_cell.angle_alpha   90.00
_cell.angle_beta   90.00
_cell.angle_gamma   90.00
#
_symmetry.space_group_name_H-M   'P 1'
#
loop_
_entity.id
_entity.type
_entity.pdbx_description
1 polymer ?
#
loop_
_entity_poly.entity_id
_entity_poly.type
_entity_poly.pdbx_seq_one_letter_code
_entity_poly.pdbx_strand_id
1 'polypeptide(L)'
;MSKIDWSQLITKEMKDAATEARSLAKAKSDLLERSSAAAQQIARIQDRIETLGYGIEAGDATEEEETEATALAPVLRAWKAYKFALGKVTVQPTWHNAPVWPVVPAIPEIAAAPMLVEEPLA
;
A
#
# COMPACT_ATOMS: atom_id res chain seq x y z
N MET A 1 -52.08 -2.92 -29.07
CA MET A 1 -50.93 -3.83 -28.90
C MET A 1 -49.72 -2.99 -28.57
N SER A 2 -49.10 -3.17 -27.40
CA SER A 2 -47.90 -2.42 -27.02
C SER A 2 -46.70 -2.98 -27.78
N LYS A 3 -45.97 -2.12 -28.51
CA LYS A 3 -44.70 -2.50 -29.16
C LYS A 3 -43.62 -2.50 -28.07
N ILE A 4 -43.09 -3.68 -27.75
CA ILE A 4 -41.91 -3.79 -26.90
C ILE A 4 -40.76 -3.04 -27.57
N ASP A 5 -40.14 -2.12 -26.85
CA ASP A 5 -38.94 -1.41 -27.31
C ASP A 5 -37.71 -2.29 -27.04
N TRP A 6 -37.31 -3.03 -28.06
CA TRP A 6 -36.16 -3.95 -28.01
C TRP A 6 -34.82 -3.22 -27.83
N SER A 7 -34.76 -1.90 -27.99
CA SER A 7 -33.55 -1.11 -27.74
C SER A 7 -33.19 -1.00 -26.25
N GLN A 8 -34.14 -1.31 -25.34
CA GLN A 8 -33.92 -1.30 -23.90
C GLN A 8 -33.55 -2.67 -23.32
N LEU A 9 -33.32 -3.68 -24.16
CA LEU A 9 -32.89 -5.00 -23.69
C LEU A 9 -31.41 -5.00 -23.32
N ILE A 10 -31.15 -5.13 -22.02
CA ILE A 10 -29.81 -5.43 -21.53
C ILE A 10 -29.52 -6.90 -21.82
N THR A 11 -28.60 -7.13 -22.75
CA THR A 11 -28.16 -8.49 -23.09
C THR A 11 -27.31 -9.08 -21.96
N LYS A 12 -27.15 -10.40 -21.95
CA LYS A 12 -26.27 -11.07 -20.98
C LYS A 12 -24.84 -10.55 -21.10
N GLU A 13 -24.37 -10.36 -22.33
CA GLU A 13 -23.04 -9.83 -22.65
C GLU A 13 -22.83 -8.42 -22.07
N MET A 14 -23.86 -7.56 -22.09
CA MET A 14 -23.78 -6.23 -21.47
C MET A 14 -23.65 -6.31 -19.94
N LYS A 15 -24.34 -7.28 -19.31
CA LYS A 15 -24.23 -7.49 -17.84
C LYS A 15 -22.86 -8.04 -17.47
N ASP A 16 -22.33 -8.96 -18.26
CA ASP A 16 -21.03 -9.57 -18.06
C ASP A 16 -19.92 -8.52 -18.23
N ALA A 17 -19.96 -7.72 -19.30
CA ALA A 17 -19.02 -6.62 -19.52
C ALA A 17 -19.06 -5.56 -18.40
N ALA A 18 -20.25 -5.21 -17.90
CA ALA A 18 -20.39 -4.30 -16.77
C ALA A 18 -19.82 -4.90 -15.46
N THR A 19 -19.87 -6.22 -15.30
CA THR A 19 -19.31 -6.92 -14.14
C THR A 19 -17.79 -6.94 -14.22
N GLU A 20 -17.22 -7.27 -15.38
CA GLU A 20 -15.77 -7.22 -15.63
C GLU A 20 -15.20 -5.80 -15.45
N ALA A 21 -15.90 -4.78 -15.92
CA ALA A 21 -15.48 -3.39 -15.73
C ALA A 21 -15.43 -3.00 -14.23
N ARG A 22 -16.41 -3.45 -13.44
CA ARG A 22 -16.43 -3.23 -11.99
C ARG A 22 -15.33 -4.00 -11.27
N SER A 23 -15.08 -5.27 -11.64
CA SER A 23 -14.00 -6.06 -11.03
C SER A 23 -12.63 -5.44 -11.32
N LEU A 24 -12.39 -4.99 -12.55
CA LEU A 24 -11.18 -4.27 -12.93
C LEU A 24 -11.02 -2.95 -12.15
N ALA A 25 -12.09 -2.16 -12.06
CA ALA A 25 -12.06 -0.89 -11.32
C ALA A 25 -11.73 -1.11 -9.84
N LYS A 26 -12.32 -2.13 -9.21
CA LYS A 26 -12.03 -2.50 -7.83
C LYS A 26 -10.57 -2.93 -7.66
N ALA A 27 -10.07 -3.82 -8.51
CA ALA A 27 -8.68 -4.28 -8.45
C ALA A 27 -7.68 -3.14 -8.63
N LYS A 28 -7.97 -2.17 -9.51
CA LYS A 28 -7.16 -0.95 -9.67
C LYS A 28 -7.17 -0.08 -8.42
N SER A 29 -8.34 0.10 -7.81
CA SER A 29 -8.47 0.84 -6.55
C SER A 29 -7.63 0.20 -5.45
N ASP A 30 -7.70 -1.13 -5.30
CA ASP A 30 -6.94 -1.86 -4.29
C ASP A 30 -5.42 -1.76 -4.50
N LEU A 31 -4.98 -1.84 -5.77
CA LEU A 31 -3.57 -1.65 -6.11
C LEU A 31 -3.10 -0.23 -5.77
N LEU A 32 -3.92 0.79 -6.07
CA LEU A 32 -3.60 2.18 -5.78
C LEU A 32 -3.51 2.42 -4.27
N GLU A 33 -4.48 1.93 -3.50
CA GLU A 33 -4.51 2.04 -2.04
C GLU A 33 -3.25 1.43 -1.41
N ARG A 34 -2.93 0.18 -1.78
CA ARG A 34 -1.73 -0.53 -1.30
C ARG A 34 -0.45 0.19 -1.68
N SER A 35 -0.37 0.71 -2.90
CA SER A 35 0.80 1.42 -3.41
C SER A 35 0.99 2.78 -2.73
N SER A 36 -0.11 3.49 -2.45
CA SER A 36 -0.11 4.75 -1.70
C SER A 36 0.33 4.52 -0.25
N ALA A 37 -0.25 3.53 0.43
CA ALA A 37 0.15 3.16 1.78
C ALA A 37 1.64 2.80 1.86
N ALA A 38 2.14 2.00 0.91
CA ALA A 38 3.56 1.67 0.84
C ALA A 38 4.44 2.91 0.63
N ALA A 39 4.02 3.84 -0.24
CA ALA A 39 4.76 5.08 -0.48
C ALA A 39 4.82 5.97 0.78
N GLN A 40 3.72 6.09 1.52
CA GLN A 40 3.67 6.84 2.77
C GLN A 40 4.59 6.23 3.84
N GLN A 41 4.57 4.91 4.01
CA GLN A 41 5.47 4.22 4.96
C GLN A 41 6.93 4.37 4.56
N ILE A 42 7.26 4.24 3.28
CA ILE A 42 8.61 4.48 2.77
C ILE A 42 9.06 5.90 3.10
N ALA A 43 8.25 6.90 2.79
CA ALA A 43 8.58 8.30 3.04
C ALA A 43 8.84 8.56 4.54
N ARG A 44 7.95 8.07 5.41
CA ARG A 44 8.10 8.20 6.87
C ARG A 44 9.39 7.55 7.39
N ILE A 45 9.70 6.33 6.95
CA ILE A 45 10.90 5.62 7.40
C ILE A 45 12.16 6.33 6.88
N GLN A 46 12.15 6.80 5.63
CA GLN A 46 13.27 7.56 5.07
C GLN A 46 13.50 8.86 5.83
N ASP A 47 12.44 9.63 6.05
CA ASP A 47 12.48 10.88 6.80
C ASP A 47 13.04 10.70 8.22
N ARG A 48 12.62 9.63 8.93
CA ARG A 48 13.18 9.30 10.25
C ARG A 48 14.66 8.92 10.17
N ILE A 49 15.07 8.08 9.23
CA ILE A 49 16.48 7.71 9.05
C ILE A 49 17.32 8.95 8.74
N GLU A 50 16.84 9.84 7.87
CA GLU A 50 17.54 11.07 7.49
C GLU A 50 17.66 12.03 8.69
N THR A 51 16.59 12.18 9.46
CA THR A 51 16.58 13.02 10.68
C THR A 51 17.54 12.49 11.75
N LEU A 52 17.52 11.18 12.00
CA LEU A 52 18.45 10.55 12.94
C LEU A 52 19.90 10.64 12.43
N GLY A 53 20.11 10.41 11.12
CA GLY A 53 21.41 10.55 10.49
C GLY A 53 22.03 11.92 10.68
N TYR A 54 21.23 12.99 10.57
CA TYR A 54 21.69 14.34 10.88
C TYR A 54 22.17 14.48 12.33
N GLY A 55 21.40 13.99 13.31
CA GLY A 55 21.80 14.03 14.72
C GLY A 55 23.10 13.27 15.01
N ILE A 56 23.28 12.12 14.34
CA ILE A 56 24.49 11.29 14.44
C ILE A 56 25.70 12.04 13.87
N GLU A 57 25.55 12.65 12.69
CA GLU A 57 26.62 13.43 12.05
C GLU A 57 26.98 14.69 12.86
N ALA A 58 26.00 15.30 13.53
CA ALA A 58 26.20 16.44 14.41
C ALA A 58 26.86 16.07 15.76
N GLY A 59 26.86 14.79 16.14
CA GLY A 59 27.31 14.31 17.44
C GLY A 59 26.31 14.56 18.58
N ASP A 60 25.06 14.87 18.24
CA ASP A 60 23.97 15.17 19.18
C ASP A 60 23.04 13.96 19.43
N ALA A 61 23.20 12.87 18.67
CA ALA A 61 22.39 11.67 18.80
C ALA A 61 22.75 10.82 20.03
N THR A 62 21.74 10.18 20.60
CA THR A 62 21.86 9.17 21.66
C THR A 62 22.17 7.77 21.08
N GLU A 63 22.64 6.84 21.93
CA GLU A 63 22.88 5.44 21.52
C GLU A 63 21.57 4.75 21.05
N GLU A 64 20.45 5.11 21.66
CA GLU A 64 19.13 4.63 21.27
C GLU A 64 18.75 5.09 19.85
N GLU A 65 19.05 6.34 19.50
CA GLU A 65 18.80 6.91 18.18
C GLU A 65 19.68 6.30 17.09
N GLU A 66 20.95 6.03 17.39
CA GLU A 66 21.85 5.28 16.50
C GLU A 66 21.34 3.85 16.24
N THR A 67 20.86 3.20 17.30
CA THR A 67 20.27 1.86 17.22
C THR A 67 18.98 1.88 16.40
N GLU A 68 18.11 2.87 16.59
CA GLU A 68 16.89 3.05 15.81
C GLU A 68 17.20 3.24 14.32
N ALA A 69 18.13 4.12 13.97
CA ALA A 69 18.53 4.38 12.58
C ALA A 69 19.01 3.10 11.89
N THR A 70 19.82 2.31 12.58
CA THR A 70 20.33 1.02 12.10
C THR A 70 19.19 0.00 11.92
N ALA A 71 18.25 -0.06 12.86
CA ALA A 71 17.10 -0.96 12.82
C ALA A 71 16.09 -0.62 11.71
N LEU A 72 15.94 0.66 11.36
CA LEU A 72 15.01 1.11 10.31
C LEU A 72 15.49 0.80 8.89
N ALA A 73 16.80 0.68 8.65
CA ALA A 73 17.36 0.38 7.33
C ALA A 73 16.83 -0.93 6.68
N PRO A 74 16.82 -2.09 7.36
CA PRO A 74 16.21 -3.30 6.81
C PRO A 74 14.70 -3.19 6.63
N VAL A 75 13.99 -2.44 7.48
CA VAL A 75 12.55 -2.21 7.36
C VAL A 75 12.24 -1.39 6.10
N LEU A 76 13.01 -0.32 5.85
CA LEU A 76 12.91 0.45 4.61
C LEU A 76 13.10 -0.42 3.37
N ARG A 77 14.07 -1.34 3.40
CA ARG A 77 14.32 -2.28 2.31
C ARG A 77 13.11 -3.20 2.08
N ALA A 78 12.50 -3.72 3.14
CA ALA A 78 11.31 -4.56 3.04
C ALA A 78 10.12 -3.81 2.41
N TRP A 79 9.88 -2.57 2.82
CA TRP A 79 8.82 -1.73 2.23
C TRP A 79 9.08 -1.38 0.76
N LYS A 80 10.34 -1.08 0.39
CA LYS A 80 10.72 -0.87 -1.02
C LYS A 80 10.53 -2.13 -1.86
N ALA A 81 10.88 -3.30 -1.33
CA ALA A 81 10.65 -4.59 -2.00
C ALA A 81 9.15 -4.89 -2.18
N TYR A 82 8.33 -4.61 -1.17
CA TYR A 82 6.88 -4.72 -1.26
C TYR A 82 6.30 -3.81 -2.34
N LYS A 83 6.66 -2.52 -2.36
CA LYS A 83 6.20 -1.57 -3.38
C LYS A 83 6.65 -1.99 -4.80
N PHE A 84 7.86 -2.50 -4.94
CA PHE A 84 8.34 -3.06 -6.21
C PHE A 84 7.53 -4.29 -6.63
N ALA A 85 7.17 -5.17 -5.71
CA ALA A 85 6.33 -6.33 -5.99
C ALA A 85 4.90 -5.94 -6.41
N LEU A 86 4.30 -4.91 -5.79
CA LEU A 86 3.01 -4.35 -6.19
C LEU A 86 3.01 -3.88 -7.66
N GLY A 87 4.11 -3.28 -8.12
CA GLY A 87 4.28 -2.86 -9.51
C GLY A 87 4.24 -4.00 -10.54
N LYS A 88 4.31 -5.26 -10.09
CA LYS A 88 4.22 -6.45 -10.93
C LYS A 88 2.86 -7.16 -10.84
N VAL A 89 1.91 -6.65 -10.06
CA VAL A 89 0.60 -7.31 -9.89
C VAL A 89 -0.22 -7.30 -11.19
N THR A 90 -0.13 -6.22 -11.98
CA THR A 90 -0.91 -6.07 -13.22
C THR A 90 -0.45 -6.97 -14.37
N VAL A 91 0.75 -7.57 -14.26
CA VAL A 91 1.27 -8.53 -15.25
C VAL A 91 1.02 -9.99 -14.85
N GLN A 92 0.36 -10.24 -13.72
CA GLN A 92 0.03 -11.60 -13.29
C GLN A 92 -1.03 -12.21 -14.21
N PRO A 93 -0.97 -13.52 -14.51
CA PRO A 93 -2.00 -14.19 -15.30
C PRO A 93 -3.40 -14.14 -14.67
N THR A 94 -3.47 -13.97 -13.35
CA THR A 94 -4.72 -13.88 -12.59
C THR A 94 -5.25 -12.46 -12.47
N TRP A 95 -4.53 -11.47 -13.01
CA TRP A 95 -5.03 -10.10 -13.08
C TRP A 95 -6.20 -10.01 -14.07
N HIS A 96 -7.29 -9.32 -13.75
CA HIS A 96 -7.64 -8.61 -12.51
C HIS A 96 -8.60 -9.39 -11.61
N ASN A 97 -8.94 -10.62 -11.98
CA ASN A 97 -10.02 -11.39 -11.37
C ASN A 97 -9.62 -12.05 -10.04
N ALA A 98 -8.35 -12.42 -9.87
CA ALA A 98 -7.82 -13.01 -8.65
C ALA A 98 -6.35 -12.60 -8.43
N PRO A 99 -6.05 -11.31 -8.25
CA PRO A 99 -4.68 -10.84 -8.04
C PRO A 99 -4.06 -11.49 -6.80
N VAL A 100 -2.83 -11.98 -6.95
CA VAL A 100 -2.02 -12.47 -5.84
C VAL A 100 -1.24 -11.28 -5.27
N TRP A 101 -1.64 -10.82 -4.10
CA TRP A 101 -1.01 -9.69 -3.44
C TRP A 101 0.29 -10.11 -2.72
N PRO A 102 1.38 -9.32 -2.85
CA PRO A 102 2.57 -9.55 -2.03
C PRO A 102 2.24 -9.34 -0.54
N VAL A 103 3.01 -10.00 0.33
CA VAL A 103 2.86 -9.87 1.78
C VAL A 103 3.29 -8.47 2.21
N VAL A 104 2.40 -7.80 2.96
CA VAL A 104 2.68 -6.47 3.52
C VAL A 104 3.73 -6.62 4.63
N PRO A 105 4.83 -5.84 4.62
CA PRO A 105 5.80 -5.84 5.71
C PRO A 105 5.18 -5.34 7.02
N ALA A 106 5.79 -5.67 8.15
CA ALA A 106 5.41 -5.10 9.44
C ALA A 106 5.59 -3.57 9.42
N ILE A 107 4.64 -2.86 10.02
CA ILE A 107 4.75 -1.41 10.22
C ILE A 107 5.72 -1.19 11.38
N PRO A 108 6.82 -0.42 11.19
CA PRO A 108 7.74 -0.15 12.27
C PRO A 108 7.11 0.79 13.31
N GLU A 109 7.47 0.56 14.56
CA GLU A 109 7.27 1.52 15.62
C GLU A 109 8.38 2.57 15.53
N ILE A 110 8.00 3.84 15.37
CA ILE A 110 8.93 4.98 15.26
C ILE A 110 8.56 5.94 16.39
N ALA A 111 9.44 6.08 17.38
CA ALA A 111 9.15 6.78 18.64
C ALA A 111 8.73 8.25 18.45
N ALA A 112 9.27 8.93 17.43
CA ALA A 112 8.97 10.34 17.15
C ALA A 112 7.72 10.56 16.27
N ALA A 113 7.08 9.49 15.78
CA ALA A 113 5.91 9.60 14.91
C ALA A 113 4.74 8.84 15.55
N PRO A 114 3.77 9.54 16.18
CA PRO A 114 2.62 8.88 16.78
C PRO A 114 1.78 8.27 15.66
N MET A 115 1.90 6.97 15.45
CA MET A 115 0.71 6.24 15.02
C MET A 115 -0.09 6.01 16.28
N LEU A 116 -1.25 6.65 16.35
CA LEU A 116 -2.34 6.40 17.30
C LEU A 116 -2.11 5.13 18.13
N VAL A 117 -1.55 5.31 19.32
CA VAL A 117 -1.70 4.31 20.38
C VAL A 117 -3.13 4.51 20.85
N GLU A 118 -4.06 3.69 20.36
CA GLU A 118 -5.32 3.48 21.07
C GLU A 118 -4.97 2.68 22.33
N GLU A 119 -4.64 3.39 23.41
CA GLU A 119 -4.63 2.78 24.74
C GLU A 119 -6.08 2.38 25.10
N PRO A 120 -6.33 1.14 25.52
CA PRO A 120 -7.61 0.82 26.14
C PRO A 120 -7.64 1.53 27.50
N LEU A 121 -8.61 2.42 27.68
CA LEU A 121 -8.95 3.03 28.97
C LEU A 121 -9.14 1.90 30.00
N ALA A 122 -8.26 1.87 30.99
CA ALA A 122 -8.41 1.08 32.21
C ALA A 122 -9.46 1.69 33.14
#